data_AF-A0A8T4QHT1-F1
#
_entry.id   AF-A0A8T4QHT1-F1
#
_cell.length_a   1.000
_cell.length_b   1.000
_cell.length_c   1.000
_cell.angle_alpha   90.00
_cell.angle_beta   90.00
_cell.angle_gamma   90.00
#
_symmetry.space_group_name_H-M   'P 1'
#
loop_
_entity.id
_entity.type
_entity.pdbx_description
1 polymer ?
#
loop_
_entity_poly.entity_id
_entity_poly.type
_entity_poly.pdbx_seq_one_letter_code
_entity_poly.pdbx_strand_id
1 'polypeptide(L)'
;MFSNENLLEKTDVGEVYIKGKTSRIYVGGLLIAEEENFLFSYNITSITKIMRKALNRERTNVGRTAYTQRVKDVLLQCKTEKVAELLTSDLSKYDSGQCHDELVWIDIAVHACKLLNSLKKVIFLTSMEMFDARNMVDDAKNSGFQVVIIPETVKEKIRGTKDYAGNPIRDLGQYTQEWNDNFKFKFVDPTKLNKPEKEIFEKTTKIFDLIGGKPRNIKQVLISETMRLDNSFSEASGLWDGTNIIIKRDQLKNLKDYAGTLLHETAHALSGASDVSREFEMELTRLLGVISSGG
;
A
#
# COMPACT_ATOMS: atom_id res chain seq x y z
N MET A 1 8.89 43.71 3.57
CA MET A 1 10.27 43.33 3.20
C MET A 1 10.34 41.82 3.36
N PHE A 2 10.76 41.11 2.30
CA PHE A 2 10.86 39.65 2.25
C PHE A 2 11.59 39.14 3.50
N SER A 3 10.90 38.39 4.36
CA SER A 3 11.51 37.72 5.51
C SER A 3 12.49 36.67 5.01
N ASN A 4 13.47 36.33 5.84
CA ASN A 4 14.54 35.33 5.65
C ASN A 4 14.01 33.89 5.50
N GLU A 5 12.88 33.69 4.83
CA GLU A 5 12.19 32.41 4.66
C GLU A 5 12.89 31.60 3.56
N ASN A 6 13.15 30.33 3.87
CA ASN A 6 13.85 29.42 2.98
C ASN A 6 12.92 29.02 1.83
N LEU A 7 13.25 29.49 0.61
CA LEU A 7 12.56 29.15 -0.62
C LEU A 7 12.70 27.65 -0.90
N LEU A 8 11.58 26.96 -1.09
CA LEU A 8 11.53 25.56 -1.52
C LEU A 8 11.46 25.45 -3.03
N GLU A 9 10.56 26.22 -3.67
CA GLU A 9 10.34 26.13 -5.11
C GLU A 9 9.70 27.40 -5.67
N LYS A 10 9.99 27.70 -6.95
CA LYS A 10 9.29 28.71 -7.74
C LYS A 10 8.49 28.03 -8.85
N THR A 11 7.26 28.48 -9.04
CA THR A 11 6.36 28.05 -10.11
C THR A 11 5.95 29.25 -10.96
N ASP A 12 5.21 29.02 -12.03
CA ASP A 12 4.77 30.09 -12.94
C ASP A 12 3.82 31.09 -12.27
N VAL A 13 3.17 30.66 -11.18
CA VAL A 13 2.10 31.41 -10.52
C VAL A 13 2.42 31.84 -9.08
N GLY A 14 3.55 31.37 -8.52
CA GLY A 14 4.00 31.77 -7.19
C GLY A 14 5.25 31.04 -6.72
N GLU A 15 5.57 31.22 -5.45
CA GLU A 15 6.76 30.68 -4.79
C GLU A 15 6.32 30.04 -3.46
N VAL A 16 6.94 28.91 -3.08
CA VAL A 16 6.66 28.15 -1.86
C VAL A 16 7.87 28.21 -0.93
N TYR A 17 7.64 28.46 0.35
CA TYR A 17 8.67 28.61 1.37
C TYR A 17 8.42 27.70 2.57
N ILE A 18 9.49 27.32 3.26
CA ILE A 18 9.40 26.69 4.58
C ILE A 18 8.71 27.67 5.54
N LYS A 19 7.67 27.20 6.25
CA LYS A 19 6.98 28.03 7.23
C LYS A 19 7.89 28.43 8.39
N GLY A 20 7.70 29.64 8.88
CA GLY A 20 8.27 30.10 10.14
C GLY A 20 7.42 29.67 11.33
N LYS A 21 7.20 30.58 12.28
CA LYS A 21 6.28 30.37 13.42
C LYS A 21 4.82 30.26 12.96
N THR A 22 4.43 31.10 12.01
CA THR A 22 3.14 31.09 11.32
C THR A 22 3.39 31.03 9.82
N SER A 23 2.42 30.51 9.08
CA SER A 23 2.51 30.50 7.62
C SER A 23 2.04 31.83 7.08
N ARG A 24 2.79 32.40 6.14
CA ARG A 24 2.55 33.74 5.62
C ARG A 24 2.18 33.70 4.15
N ILE A 25 1.18 34.50 3.79
CA ILE A 25 0.71 34.64 2.42
C ILE A 25 1.10 36.02 1.92
N TYR A 26 1.97 36.03 0.91
CA TYR A 26 2.40 37.23 0.22
C TYR A 26 1.76 37.30 -1.16
N VAL A 27 1.55 38.53 -1.65
CA VAL A 27 1.18 38.82 -3.03
C VAL A 27 2.13 39.86 -3.58
N GLY A 28 2.94 39.48 -4.57
CA GLY A 28 3.99 40.36 -5.10
C GLY A 28 4.96 40.84 -4.01
N GLY A 29 5.22 40.02 -2.99
CA GLY A 29 6.08 40.37 -1.84
C GLY A 29 5.41 41.21 -0.73
N LEU A 30 4.13 41.59 -0.87
CA LEU A 30 3.35 42.23 0.19
C LEU A 30 2.64 41.17 1.05
N LEU A 31 2.82 41.20 2.37
CA LEU A 31 2.11 40.31 3.30
C LEU A 31 0.62 40.68 3.33
N ILE A 32 -0.26 39.71 3.08
CA ILE A 32 -1.72 39.92 3.01
C ILE A 32 -2.52 39.07 3.98
N ALA A 33 -1.93 38.00 4.53
CA ALA A 33 -2.55 37.11 5.50
C ALA A 33 -1.50 36.27 6.23
N GLU A 34 -1.86 35.80 7.42
CA GLU A 34 -1.16 34.75 8.15
C GLU A 34 -2.14 33.60 8.40
N GLU A 35 -1.65 32.36 8.25
CA GLU A 35 -2.42 31.12 8.46
C GLU A 35 -1.70 30.27 9.51
N GLU A 36 -2.43 29.82 10.52
CA GLU A 36 -1.85 29.05 11.63
C GLU A 36 -1.58 27.60 11.22
N ASN A 37 -2.51 26.99 10.48
CA ASN A 37 -2.49 25.56 10.15
C ASN A 37 -2.06 25.26 8.71
N PHE A 38 -1.36 26.18 8.04
CA PHE A 38 -0.74 25.90 6.75
C PHE A 38 0.66 25.29 6.94
N LEU A 39 1.03 24.33 6.09
CA LEU A 39 2.32 23.67 6.09
C LEU A 39 3.43 24.58 5.53
N PHE A 40 3.09 25.46 4.59
CA PHE A 40 4.06 26.33 3.91
C PHE A 40 3.65 27.80 3.95
N SER A 41 4.64 28.66 3.68
CA SER A 41 4.39 30.07 3.34
C SER A 41 4.47 30.25 1.83
N TYR A 42 3.77 31.25 1.29
CA TYR A 42 3.57 31.41 -0.15
C TYR A 42 3.78 32.85 -0.59
N ASN A 43 4.46 33.07 -1.71
CA ASN A 43 4.42 34.35 -2.42
C ASN A 43 3.74 34.18 -3.77
N ILE A 44 2.53 34.70 -3.89
CA ILE A 44 1.77 34.67 -5.14
C ILE A 44 2.29 35.77 -6.05
N THR A 45 2.89 35.38 -7.16
CA THR A 45 3.43 36.30 -8.18
C THR A 45 2.41 36.59 -9.28
N SER A 46 1.46 35.69 -9.53
CA SER A 46 0.41 35.83 -10.55
C SER A 46 -0.98 36.06 -9.95
N ILE A 47 -1.38 37.33 -9.87
CA ILE A 47 -2.61 37.79 -9.19
C ILE A 47 -3.86 37.52 -10.04
N THR A 48 -4.91 36.94 -9.43
CA THR A 48 -6.22 36.76 -10.08
C THR A 48 -7.08 38.02 -10.03
N LYS A 49 -8.14 38.10 -10.85
CA LYS A 49 -9.12 39.21 -10.79
C LYS A 49 -9.77 39.33 -9.41
N ILE A 50 -10.05 38.20 -8.75
CA ILE A 50 -10.64 38.14 -7.41
C ILE A 50 -9.68 38.75 -6.37
N MET A 51 -8.41 38.36 -6.41
CA MET A 51 -7.38 38.91 -5.52
C MET A 51 -7.19 40.41 -5.73
N ARG A 52 -7.14 40.86 -6.99
CA ARG A 52 -7.05 42.30 -7.30
C ARG A 52 -8.22 43.09 -6.72
N LYS A 53 -9.44 42.57 -6.81
CA LYS A 53 -10.64 43.18 -6.22
C LYS A 53 -10.59 43.19 -4.69
N ALA A 54 -10.03 42.16 -4.07
CA ALA A 54 -9.89 42.07 -2.62
C ALA A 54 -8.85 43.07 -2.08
N LEU A 55 -7.73 43.24 -2.78
CA LEU A 55 -6.64 44.15 -2.41
C LEU A 55 -7.02 45.63 -2.55
N ASN A 56 -7.79 45.99 -3.59
CA ASN A 56 -8.19 47.38 -3.86
C ASN A 56 -9.18 47.97 -2.85
N ARG A 57 -9.61 47.20 -1.83
CA ARG A 57 -10.55 47.67 -0.79
C ARG A 57 -9.87 48.40 0.39
N GLU A 58 -8.62 48.85 0.25
CA GLU A 58 -7.78 49.43 1.32
C GLU A 58 -7.63 48.52 2.57
N ARG A 59 -7.90 47.23 2.43
CA ARG A 59 -7.77 46.27 3.51
C ARG A 59 -6.37 45.69 3.49
N THR A 60 -5.68 45.78 4.63
CA THR A 60 -4.37 45.15 4.83
C THR A 60 -4.47 43.62 4.82
N ASN A 61 -5.64 43.07 5.20
CA ASN A 61 -5.88 41.63 5.29
C ASN A 61 -6.89 41.15 4.25
N VAL A 62 -6.51 40.09 3.52
CA VAL A 62 -7.33 39.45 2.49
C VAL A 62 -7.89 38.13 3.03
N GLY A 63 -9.19 37.90 2.85
CA GLY A 63 -9.83 36.67 3.30
C GLY A 63 -9.34 35.42 2.56
N ARG A 64 -9.25 34.30 3.26
CA ARG A 64 -8.72 33.01 2.77
C ARG A 64 -9.27 32.55 1.42
N THR A 65 -10.56 32.75 1.19
CA THR A 65 -11.23 32.37 -0.08
C THR A 65 -10.66 33.08 -1.30
N ALA A 66 -10.06 34.26 -1.15
CA ALA A 66 -9.54 35.02 -2.28
C ALA A 66 -8.21 34.47 -2.82
N TYR A 67 -7.38 33.85 -1.97
CA TYR A 67 -6.06 33.33 -2.37
C TYR A 67 -5.98 31.80 -2.37
N THR A 68 -6.91 31.07 -1.73
CA THR A 68 -6.90 29.60 -1.61
C THR A 68 -6.69 28.89 -2.96
N GLN A 69 -7.45 29.28 -3.98
CA GLN A 69 -7.32 28.65 -5.30
C GLN A 69 -5.90 28.82 -5.86
N ARG A 70 -5.29 29.99 -5.64
CA ARG A 70 -3.96 30.25 -6.17
C ARG A 70 -2.87 29.51 -5.38
N VAL A 71 -3.05 29.34 -4.08
CA VAL A 71 -2.18 28.46 -3.27
C VAL A 71 -2.24 27.02 -3.78
N LYS A 72 -3.44 26.50 -4.08
CA LYS A 72 -3.58 25.19 -4.73
C LYS A 72 -2.84 25.14 -6.06
N ASP A 73 -3.03 26.14 -6.93
CA ASP A 73 -2.36 26.17 -8.23
C ASP A 73 -0.83 26.18 -8.09
N VAL A 74 -0.28 26.89 -7.09
CA VAL A 74 1.15 26.87 -6.79
C VAL A 74 1.59 25.45 -6.42
N LEU A 75 0.90 24.80 -5.48
CA LEU A 75 1.26 23.44 -5.03
C LEU A 75 1.12 22.40 -6.14
N LEU A 76 0.09 22.49 -6.99
CA LEU A 76 -0.12 21.58 -8.12
C LEU A 76 0.95 21.72 -9.23
N GLN A 77 1.66 22.85 -9.25
CA GLN A 77 2.76 23.09 -10.18
C GLN A 77 4.13 22.72 -9.59
N CYS A 78 4.21 22.46 -8.29
CA CYS A 78 5.45 22.05 -7.66
C CYS A 78 5.93 20.71 -8.23
N LYS A 79 7.25 20.56 -8.35
CA LYS A 79 7.93 19.37 -8.87
C LYS A 79 9.13 18.96 -8.03
N THR A 80 9.46 19.72 -6.99
CA THR A 80 10.61 19.43 -6.14
C THR A 80 10.29 18.31 -5.17
N GLU A 81 11.23 17.37 -5.06
CA GLU A 81 11.19 16.28 -4.09
C GLU A 81 10.87 16.77 -2.68
N LYS A 82 11.50 17.86 -2.24
CA LYS A 82 11.34 18.37 -0.89
C LYS A 82 9.90 18.78 -0.55
N VAL A 83 9.17 19.37 -1.51
CA VAL A 83 7.76 19.74 -1.31
C VAL A 83 6.90 18.48 -1.21
N ALA A 84 7.13 17.50 -2.10
CA ALA A 84 6.43 16.22 -2.07
C ALA A 84 6.66 15.45 -0.77
N GLU A 85 7.91 15.39 -0.28
CA GLU A 85 8.26 14.78 1.00
C GLU A 85 7.54 15.44 2.18
N LEU A 86 7.53 16.78 2.24
CA LEU A 86 6.91 17.49 3.34
C LEU A 86 5.40 17.27 3.36
N LEU A 87 4.73 17.34 2.20
CA LEU A 87 3.30 17.04 2.05
C LEU A 87 2.97 15.60 2.45
N THR A 88 3.70 14.62 1.91
CA THR A 88 3.46 13.20 2.21
C THR A 88 3.81 12.81 3.64
N SER A 89 4.86 13.39 4.23
CA SER A 89 5.18 13.16 5.65
C SER A 89 4.07 13.71 6.55
N ASP A 90 3.41 14.77 6.14
CA ASP A 90 2.32 15.37 6.91
C ASP A 90 0.98 14.62 6.74
N LEU A 91 0.79 13.91 5.62
CA LEU A 91 -0.36 13.00 5.42
C LEU A 91 -0.42 11.90 6.49
N SER A 92 0.72 11.45 7.01
CA SER A 92 0.75 10.45 8.09
C SER A 92 0.11 10.93 9.40
N LYS A 93 -0.09 12.25 9.57
CA LYS A 93 -0.73 12.87 10.74
C LYS A 93 -2.23 13.08 10.58
N TYR A 94 -2.81 12.60 9.48
CA TYR A 94 -4.24 12.75 9.23
C TYR A 94 -5.08 12.05 10.30
N ASP A 95 -4.73 10.82 10.65
CA ASP A 95 -5.47 10.02 11.64
C ASP A 95 -5.40 10.63 13.05
N SER A 96 -4.38 11.44 13.35
CA SER A 96 -4.27 12.18 14.62
C SER A 96 -4.96 13.55 14.60
N GLY A 97 -5.55 13.95 13.45
CA GLY A 97 -6.17 15.26 13.27
C GLY A 97 -5.18 16.43 13.27
N GLN A 98 -3.89 16.17 13.08
CA GLN A 98 -2.82 17.16 13.12
C GLN A 98 -2.27 17.50 11.73
N CYS A 99 -2.94 17.06 10.67
CA CYS A 99 -2.57 17.42 9.30
C CYS A 99 -2.87 18.90 9.03
N HIS A 100 -2.04 19.50 8.19
CA HIS A 100 -2.23 20.87 7.74
C HIS A 100 -3.37 20.97 6.73
N ASP A 101 -3.95 22.17 6.65
CA ASP A 101 -5.16 22.40 5.86
C ASP A 101 -4.98 22.13 4.36
N GLU A 102 -3.75 22.24 3.84
CA GLU A 102 -3.48 21.96 2.43
C GLU A 102 -3.74 20.48 2.07
N LEU A 103 -3.64 19.57 3.04
CA LEU A 103 -3.87 18.14 2.82
C LEU A 103 -5.34 17.73 2.88
N VAL A 104 -6.21 18.61 3.38
CA VAL A 104 -7.67 18.45 3.25
C VAL A 104 -8.09 18.54 1.78
N TRP A 105 -7.29 19.22 0.96
CA TRP A 105 -7.49 19.30 -0.48
C TRP A 105 -6.96 18.02 -1.14
N ILE A 106 -7.88 17.10 -1.43
CA ILE A 106 -7.57 15.78 -1.99
C ILE A 106 -6.71 15.83 -3.26
N ASP A 107 -6.88 16.86 -4.08
CA ASP A 107 -6.10 17.13 -5.28
C ASP A 107 -4.61 17.35 -4.98
N ILE A 108 -4.30 18.06 -3.88
CA ILE A 108 -2.94 18.29 -3.42
C ILE A 108 -2.34 17.01 -2.84
N ALA A 109 -3.10 16.26 -2.03
CA ALA A 109 -2.64 15.00 -1.47
C ALA A 109 -2.29 13.97 -2.57
N VAL A 110 -3.16 13.85 -3.59
CA VAL A 110 -2.93 12.98 -4.75
C VAL A 110 -1.73 13.45 -5.57
N HIS A 111 -1.59 14.77 -5.80
CA HIS A 111 -0.44 15.35 -6.49
C HIS A 111 0.87 15.01 -5.77
N ALA A 112 0.93 15.19 -4.44
CA ALA A 112 2.10 14.88 -3.63
C ALA A 112 2.50 13.40 -3.74
N CYS A 113 1.53 12.48 -3.69
CA CYS A 113 1.79 11.04 -3.84
C CYS A 113 2.33 10.71 -5.24
N LYS A 114 1.72 11.25 -6.30
CA LYS A 114 2.18 11.05 -7.69
C LYS A 114 3.59 11.60 -7.91
N LEU A 115 3.85 12.79 -7.41
CA LEU A 115 5.17 13.41 -7.53
C LEU A 115 6.22 12.58 -6.79
N LEU A 116 5.95 12.20 -5.53
CA LEU A 116 6.90 11.40 -4.76
C LEU A 116 7.18 10.03 -5.40
N ASN A 117 6.16 9.35 -5.94
CA ASN A 117 6.34 8.08 -6.65
C ASN A 117 7.22 8.19 -7.90
N SER A 118 7.14 9.32 -8.61
CA SER A 118 7.96 9.58 -9.80
C SER A 118 9.43 9.89 -9.46
N LEU A 119 9.69 10.33 -8.23
CA LEU A 119 11.02 10.76 -7.77
C LEU A 119 11.72 9.69 -6.93
N LYS A 120 10.96 8.89 -6.18
CA LYS A 120 11.48 7.91 -5.22
C LYS A 120 10.82 6.55 -5.37
N LYS A 121 11.57 5.55 -4.91
CA LYS A 121 11.05 4.20 -4.71
C LYS A 121 10.22 4.18 -3.42
N VAL A 122 8.93 4.46 -3.54
CA VAL A 122 7.99 4.49 -2.41
C VAL A 122 6.88 3.46 -2.55
N ILE A 123 6.29 3.10 -1.41
CA ILE A 123 5.04 2.34 -1.30
C ILE A 123 4.07 3.09 -0.38
N PHE A 124 2.83 3.22 -0.82
CA PHE A 124 1.78 3.93 -0.08
C PHE A 124 0.86 2.95 0.63
N LEU A 125 0.67 3.15 1.93
CA LEU A 125 -0.11 2.27 2.81
C LEU A 125 -1.04 3.09 3.69
N THR A 126 -2.11 2.49 4.19
CA THR A 126 -2.83 3.07 5.34
C THR A 126 -2.25 2.58 6.67
N SER A 127 -2.63 3.26 7.76
CA SER A 127 -2.26 2.86 9.12
C SER A 127 -2.72 1.44 9.45
N MET A 128 -3.86 1.01 8.92
CA MET A 128 -4.40 -0.34 9.08
C MET A 128 -3.54 -1.38 8.34
N GLU A 129 -3.22 -1.12 7.07
CA GLU A 129 -2.34 -1.98 6.28
C GLU A 129 -0.94 -2.12 6.85
N MET A 130 -0.39 -1.05 7.44
CA MET A 130 0.89 -1.10 8.13
C MET A 130 0.87 -2.09 9.31
N PHE A 131 -0.29 -2.24 9.97
CA PHE A 131 -0.46 -3.19 11.07
C PHE A 131 -0.71 -4.62 10.56
N ASP A 132 -1.56 -4.78 9.56
CA ASP A 132 -2.00 -6.09 9.05
C ASP A 132 -0.91 -6.78 8.21
N ALA A 133 -0.13 -6.02 7.43
CA ALA A 133 0.84 -6.54 6.46
C ALA A 133 2.31 -6.37 6.91
N ARG A 134 2.62 -6.47 8.21
CA ARG A 134 3.97 -6.17 8.76
C ARG A 134 5.13 -6.82 8.01
N ASN A 135 5.01 -8.12 7.72
CA ASN A 135 6.06 -8.87 7.03
C ASN A 135 6.36 -8.26 5.65
N MET A 136 5.33 -7.92 4.89
CA MET A 136 5.48 -7.26 3.59
C MET A 136 6.02 -5.83 3.69
N VAL A 137 5.65 -5.09 4.73
CA VAL A 137 6.23 -3.77 4.99
C VAL A 137 7.73 -3.88 5.24
N ASP A 138 8.16 -4.89 5.99
CA ASP A 138 9.58 -5.13 6.26
C ASP A 138 10.32 -5.61 5.01
N ASP A 139 9.71 -6.49 4.19
CA ASP A 139 10.28 -6.90 2.90
C ASP A 139 10.39 -5.75 1.90
N ALA A 140 9.38 -4.87 1.85
CA ALA A 140 9.41 -3.67 1.03
C ALA A 140 10.55 -2.74 1.47
N LYS A 141 10.72 -2.51 2.77
CA LYS A 141 11.84 -1.73 3.32
C LYS A 141 13.19 -2.37 2.98
N ASN A 142 13.33 -3.69 3.16
CA ASN A 142 14.55 -4.44 2.81
C ASN A 142 14.85 -4.38 1.30
N SER A 143 13.80 -4.27 0.47
CA SER A 143 13.89 -4.06 -0.97
C SER A 143 14.18 -2.60 -1.36
N GLY A 144 14.38 -1.71 -0.39
CA GLY A 144 14.71 -0.30 -0.58
C GLY A 144 13.51 0.61 -0.85
N PHE A 145 12.29 0.16 -0.57
CA PHE A 145 11.11 1.04 -0.62
C PHE A 145 11.01 1.89 0.64
N GLN A 146 10.76 3.18 0.46
CA GLN A 146 10.31 4.05 1.54
C GLN A 146 8.79 3.89 1.71
N VAL A 147 8.37 3.60 2.95
CA VAL A 147 6.96 3.43 3.30
C VAL A 147 6.35 4.78 3.63
N VAL A 148 5.24 5.11 2.99
CA VAL A 148 4.49 6.37 3.20
C VAL A 148 3.08 6.04 3.67
N ILE A 149 2.73 6.51 4.85
CA ILE A 149 1.37 6.33 5.40
C ILE A 149 0.47 7.43 4.85
N ILE A 150 -0.65 7.04 4.27
CA ILE A 150 -1.66 7.93 3.71
C ILE A 150 -3.07 7.59 4.22
N PRO A 151 -4.01 8.55 4.20
CA PRO A 151 -5.41 8.29 4.49
C PRO A 151 -6.05 7.36 3.46
N GLU A 152 -7.07 6.59 3.87
CA GLU A 152 -7.82 5.71 2.95
C GLU A 152 -8.44 6.49 1.78
N THR A 153 -8.93 7.71 2.03
CA THR A 153 -9.50 8.59 0.99
C THR A 153 -8.49 8.95 -0.09
N VAL A 154 -7.21 9.12 0.25
CA VAL A 154 -6.13 9.39 -0.71
C VAL A 154 -5.79 8.11 -1.45
N LYS A 155 -5.70 6.99 -0.74
CA LYS A 155 -5.38 5.68 -1.29
C LYS A 155 -6.37 5.28 -2.39
N GLU A 156 -7.67 5.40 -2.14
CA GLU A 156 -8.72 5.14 -3.13
C GLU A 156 -8.55 5.96 -4.42
N LYS A 157 -8.03 7.18 -4.33
CA LYS A 157 -7.82 8.07 -5.48
C LYS A 157 -6.57 7.78 -6.28
N ILE A 158 -5.55 7.19 -5.64
CA ILE A 158 -4.27 6.87 -6.30
C ILE A 158 -4.21 5.42 -6.80
N ARG A 159 -5.03 4.53 -6.24
CA ARG A 159 -5.09 3.10 -6.60
C ARG A 159 -5.30 2.91 -8.10
N GLY A 160 -4.44 2.10 -8.72
CA GLY A 160 -4.50 1.78 -10.15
C GLY A 160 -4.17 2.96 -11.08
N THR A 161 -3.72 4.10 -10.54
CA THR A 161 -3.30 5.26 -11.35
C THR A 161 -1.80 5.27 -11.58
N LYS A 162 -1.35 6.17 -12.47
CA LYS A 162 0.07 6.37 -12.79
C LYS A 162 0.59 7.68 -12.20
N ASP A 163 1.88 7.69 -11.92
CA ASP A 163 2.63 8.89 -11.58
C ASP A 163 2.93 9.78 -12.79
N TYR A 164 3.66 10.87 -12.58
CA TYR A 164 4.03 11.80 -13.64
C TYR A 164 5.09 11.27 -14.63
N ALA A 165 5.80 10.19 -14.28
CA ALA A 165 6.72 9.49 -15.15
C ALA A 165 6.05 8.33 -15.91
N GLY A 166 4.75 8.08 -15.67
CA GLY A 166 3.99 7.00 -16.29
C GLY A 166 4.14 5.64 -15.60
N ASN A 167 4.84 5.56 -14.47
CA ASN A 167 4.93 4.34 -13.68
C ASN A 167 3.64 4.14 -12.87
N PRO A 168 3.23 2.88 -12.62
CA PRO A 168 2.14 2.62 -11.69
C PRO A 168 2.49 3.17 -10.30
N ILE A 169 1.51 3.76 -9.63
CA ILE A 169 1.64 4.09 -8.20
C ILE A 169 1.60 2.78 -7.42
N ARG A 170 2.57 2.59 -6.53
CA ARG A 170 2.69 1.37 -5.74
C ARG A 170 1.94 1.49 -4.42
N ASP A 171 0.78 0.86 -4.35
CA ASP A 171 0.15 0.45 -3.10
C ASP A 171 0.51 -1.02 -2.78
N LEU A 172 -0.01 -1.61 -1.69
CA LEU A 172 0.23 -3.02 -1.40
C LEU A 172 -0.26 -3.93 -2.51
N GLY A 173 -1.41 -3.64 -3.13
CA GLY A 173 -1.96 -4.48 -4.18
C GLY A 173 -1.03 -4.56 -5.40
N GLN A 174 -0.58 -3.40 -5.86
CA GLN A 174 0.37 -3.28 -6.97
C GLN A 174 1.71 -3.95 -6.62
N TYR A 175 2.22 -3.75 -5.39
CA TYR A 175 3.47 -4.39 -4.96
C TYR A 175 3.34 -5.92 -4.88
N THR A 176 2.23 -6.44 -4.33
CA THR A 176 1.93 -7.87 -4.33
C THR A 176 1.86 -8.45 -5.73
N GLN A 177 1.22 -7.74 -6.66
CA GLN A 177 1.13 -8.16 -8.05
C GLN A 177 2.52 -8.21 -8.70
N GLU A 178 3.31 -7.14 -8.57
CA GLU A 178 4.68 -7.07 -9.10
C GLU A 178 5.58 -8.18 -8.51
N TRP A 179 5.38 -8.51 -7.24
CA TRP A 179 6.09 -9.60 -6.57
C TRP A 179 5.68 -10.96 -7.15
N ASN A 180 4.38 -11.23 -7.21
CA ASN A 180 3.82 -12.48 -7.73
C ASN A 180 4.13 -12.71 -9.22
N ASP A 181 4.19 -11.64 -10.03
CA ASP A 181 4.53 -11.71 -11.47
C ASP A 181 5.99 -12.13 -11.69
N ASN A 182 6.89 -11.71 -10.80
CA ASN A 182 8.31 -12.07 -10.86
C ASN A 182 8.67 -13.30 -10.00
N PHE A 183 7.71 -13.81 -9.24
CA PHE A 183 7.91 -14.88 -8.28
C PHE A 183 8.23 -16.22 -8.97
N LYS A 184 9.18 -16.96 -8.39
CA LYS A 184 9.49 -18.34 -8.77
C LYS A 184 9.50 -19.24 -7.54
N PHE A 185 8.82 -20.38 -7.65
CA PHE A 185 8.90 -21.42 -6.63
C PHE A 185 10.31 -22.00 -6.56
N LYS A 186 10.83 -22.11 -5.34
CA LYS A 186 12.06 -22.85 -5.05
C LYS A 186 11.66 -24.22 -4.51
N PHE A 187 11.36 -25.14 -5.41
CA PHE A 187 10.96 -26.49 -5.05
C PHE A 187 12.10 -27.27 -4.38
N VAL A 188 11.73 -28.06 -3.38
CA VAL A 188 12.62 -28.97 -2.66
C VAL A 188 12.27 -30.39 -3.06
N ASP A 189 13.30 -31.12 -3.51
CA ASP A 189 13.17 -32.56 -3.73
C ASP A 189 12.92 -33.25 -2.37
N PRO A 190 11.89 -34.10 -2.23
CA PRO A 190 11.61 -34.84 -0.99
C PRO A 190 12.81 -35.62 -0.43
N THR A 191 13.76 -36.01 -1.27
CA THR A 191 15.01 -36.68 -0.85
C THR A 191 15.97 -35.76 -0.09
N LYS A 192 15.82 -34.44 -0.22
CA LYS A 192 16.62 -33.41 0.46
C LYS A 192 15.98 -32.88 1.74
N LEU A 193 14.77 -33.35 2.08
CA LEU A 193 14.14 -33.02 3.34
C LEU A 193 14.92 -33.65 4.50
N ASN A 194 14.95 -32.96 5.64
CA ASN A 194 15.50 -33.55 6.86
C ASN A 194 14.58 -34.68 7.36
N LYS A 195 15.08 -35.50 8.30
CA LYS A 195 14.35 -36.68 8.77
C LYS A 195 12.95 -36.33 9.36
N PRO A 196 12.81 -35.35 10.28
CA PRO A 196 11.49 -34.93 10.77
C PRO A 196 10.53 -34.45 9.66
N GLU A 197 11.01 -33.61 8.74
CA GLU A 197 10.21 -33.11 7.61
C GLU A 197 9.71 -34.27 6.73
N LYS A 198 10.61 -35.22 6.43
CA LYS A 198 10.31 -36.39 5.60
C LYS A 198 9.27 -37.30 6.26
N GLU A 199 9.38 -37.54 7.57
CA GLU A 199 8.41 -38.35 8.32
C GLU A 199 6.99 -37.78 8.28
N ILE A 200 6.86 -36.44 8.28
CA ILE A 200 5.58 -35.73 8.12
C ILE A 200 5.11 -35.82 6.67
N PHE A 201 5.97 -35.53 5.69
CA PHE A 201 5.62 -35.58 4.28
C PHE A 201 5.17 -36.98 3.83
N GLU A 202 5.77 -38.04 4.37
CA GLU A 202 5.37 -39.43 4.10
C GLU A 202 3.95 -39.77 4.61
N LYS A 203 3.32 -38.93 5.45
CA LYS A 203 1.92 -39.09 5.85
C LYS A 203 0.92 -38.64 4.79
N THR A 204 1.35 -38.01 3.70
CA THR A 204 0.47 -37.48 2.64
C THR A 204 -0.57 -38.48 2.18
N THR A 205 -0.16 -39.71 1.83
CA THR A 205 -1.09 -40.75 1.37
C THR A 205 -2.11 -41.09 2.45
N LYS A 206 -1.65 -41.27 3.70
CA LYS A 206 -2.54 -41.57 4.83
C LYS A 206 -3.56 -40.44 5.07
N ILE A 207 -3.15 -39.18 4.93
CA ILE A 207 -4.06 -38.03 5.07
C ILE A 207 -5.11 -38.04 3.96
N PHE A 208 -4.72 -38.33 2.72
CA PHE A 208 -5.66 -38.48 1.62
C PHE A 208 -6.61 -39.67 1.82
N ASP A 209 -6.12 -40.80 2.33
CA ASP A 209 -6.96 -41.97 2.58
C ASP A 209 -8.10 -41.66 3.56
N LEU A 210 -7.85 -40.80 4.58
CA LEU A 210 -8.89 -40.35 5.53
C LEU A 210 -10.06 -39.58 4.89
N ILE A 211 -9.91 -39.09 3.65
CA ILE A 211 -10.94 -38.37 2.91
C ILE A 211 -11.46 -39.16 1.70
N GLY A 212 -11.17 -40.47 1.63
CA GLY A 212 -11.56 -41.34 0.52
C GLY A 212 -10.52 -41.47 -0.60
N GLY A 213 -9.27 -41.08 -0.33
CA GLY A 213 -8.14 -41.16 -1.25
C GLY A 213 -7.82 -39.84 -1.96
N LYS A 214 -6.72 -39.84 -2.72
CA LYS A 214 -6.23 -38.65 -3.43
C LYS A 214 -7.19 -38.28 -4.58
N PRO A 215 -7.73 -37.05 -4.64
CA PRO A 215 -8.55 -36.59 -5.75
C PRO A 215 -7.84 -36.70 -7.10
N ARG A 216 -8.58 -37.06 -8.15
CA ARG A 216 -8.02 -37.35 -9.49
C ARG A 216 -7.41 -36.13 -10.18
N ASN A 217 -7.91 -34.94 -9.86
CA ASN A 217 -7.43 -33.67 -10.40
C ASN A 217 -6.16 -33.15 -9.70
N ILE A 218 -5.74 -33.78 -8.60
CA ILE A 218 -4.44 -33.50 -7.98
C ILE A 218 -3.43 -34.50 -8.53
N LYS A 219 -2.45 -34.03 -9.29
CA LYS A 219 -1.36 -34.84 -9.84
C LYS A 219 -0.39 -35.26 -8.73
N GLN A 220 0.15 -34.28 -8.00
CA GLN A 220 1.18 -34.48 -6.97
C GLN A 220 1.14 -33.36 -5.92
N VAL A 221 1.82 -33.62 -4.80
CA VAL A 221 2.10 -32.63 -3.75
C VAL A 221 3.57 -32.26 -3.82
N LEU A 222 3.87 -30.97 -3.91
CA LEU A 222 5.22 -30.41 -4.02
C LEU A 222 5.55 -29.59 -2.77
N ILE A 223 6.81 -29.56 -2.38
CA ILE A 223 7.30 -28.72 -1.28
C ILE A 223 8.13 -27.58 -1.86
N SER A 224 7.88 -26.35 -1.40
CA SER A 224 8.62 -25.15 -1.82
C SER A 224 9.16 -24.37 -0.63
N GLU A 225 10.36 -23.81 -0.76
CA GLU A 225 10.92 -22.90 0.26
C GLU A 225 10.34 -21.49 0.16
N THR A 226 9.85 -21.11 -1.03
CA THR A 226 9.25 -19.80 -1.31
C THR A 226 7.80 -20.01 -1.76
N MET A 227 6.91 -19.08 -1.43
CA MET A 227 5.49 -19.16 -1.81
C MET A 227 4.96 -17.83 -2.33
N ARG A 228 3.89 -17.86 -3.14
CA ARG A 228 3.22 -16.61 -3.59
C ARG A 228 2.61 -15.86 -2.41
N LEU A 229 2.48 -14.55 -2.53
CA LEU A 229 1.79 -13.72 -1.56
C LEU A 229 0.29 -13.93 -1.76
N ASP A 230 -0.42 -14.16 -0.68
CA ASP A 230 -1.87 -14.25 -0.65
C ASP A 230 -2.53 -12.88 -0.41
N ASN A 231 -3.86 -12.88 -0.24
CA ASN A 231 -4.65 -11.68 0.03
C ASN A 231 -4.37 -11.07 1.42
N SER A 232 -3.73 -11.81 2.32
CA SER A 232 -3.30 -11.33 3.64
C SER A 232 -1.92 -10.66 3.59
N PHE A 233 -1.34 -10.51 2.40
CA PHE A 233 -0.03 -9.89 2.24
C PHE A 233 1.07 -10.70 2.97
N SER A 234 0.90 -12.02 2.99
CA SER A 234 1.90 -12.96 3.52
C SER A 234 2.11 -14.12 2.57
N GLU A 235 3.27 -14.77 2.67
CA GLU A 235 3.54 -15.95 1.86
C GLU A 235 2.52 -17.04 2.21
N ALA A 236 1.79 -17.52 1.19
CA ALA A 236 0.77 -18.54 1.35
C ALA A 236 1.38 -19.82 1.95
N SER A 237 0.68 -20.44 2.90
CA SER A 237 1.09 -21.74 3.47
C SER A 237 0.97 -22.87 2.44
N GLY A 238 0.00 -22.75 1.54
CA GLY A 238 -0.31 -23.70 0.47
C GLY A 238 -0.81 -23.00 -0.79
N LEU A 239 -0.79 -23.71 -1.92
CA LEU A 239 -1.42 -23.30 -3.16
C LEU A 239 -1.78 -24.51 -4.01
N TRP A 240 -3.03 -24.61 -4.44
CA TRP A 240 -3.41 -25.45 -5.56
C TRP A 240 -3.32 -24.67 -6.89
N ASP A 241 -2.44 -25.11 -7.80
CA ASP A 241 -2.19 -24.43 -9.09
C ASP A 241 -3.14 -24.87 -10.23
N GLY A 242 -4.20 -25.62 -9.88
CA GLY A 242 -5.10 -26.29 -10.83
C GLY A 242 -4.72 -27.75 -11.13
N THR A 243 -3.48 -28.16 -10.85
CA THR A 243 -2.99 -29.54 -11.08
C THR A 243 -2.22 -30.10 -9.89
N ASN A 244 -1.40 -29.31 -9.22
CA ASN A 244 -0.54 -29.70 -8.13
C ASN A 244 -0.93 -28.93 -6.87
N ILE A 245 -0.76 -29.58 -5.72
CA ILE A 245 -0.76 -28.87 -4.43
C ILE A 245 0.70 -28.53 -4.10
N ILE A 246 0.98 -27.28 -3.83
CA ILE A 246 2.30 -26.78 -3.42
C ILE A 246 2.19 -26.36 -1.96
N ILE A 247 3.04 -26.89 -1.09
CA ILE A 247 3.05 -26.59 0.34
C ILE A 247 4.37 -25.94 0.72
N LYS A 248 4.30 -24.88 1.52
CA LYS A 248 5.48 -24.22 2.07
C LYS A 248 6.22 -25.17 3.00
N ARG A 249 7.55 -25.24 2.88
CA ARG A 249 8.41 -26.15 3.66
C ARG A 249 8.24 -25.98 5.17
N ASP A 250 7.94 -24.76 5.64
CA ASP A 250 7.73 -24.48 7.07
C ASP A 250 6.50 -25.21 7.66
N GLN A 251 5.53 -25.63 6.85
CA GLN A 251 4.39 -26.43 7.30
C GLN A 251 4.81 -27.84 7.73
N LEU A 252 5.99 -28.31 7.29
CA LEU A 252 6.58 -29.57 7.73
C LEU A 252 7.19 -29.50 9.15
N LYS A 253 7.04 -28.38 9.87
CA LYS A 253 7.47 -28.27 11.28
C LYS A 253 6.67 -29.17 12.22
N ASN A 254 5.41 -29.46 11.90
CA ASN A 254 4.60 -30.44 12.61
C ASN A 254 3.47 -31.00 11.72
N LEU A 255 2.95 -32.18 12.08
CA LEU A 255 1.93 -32.87 11.28
C LEU A 255 0.61 -32.09 11.19
N LYS A 256 0.24 -31.32 12.22
CA LYS A 256 -1.02 -30.58 12.26
C LYS A 256 -1.04 -29.49 11.18
N ASP A 257 0.03 -28.70 11.09
CA ASP A 257 0.14 -27.60 10.14
C ASP A 257 0.22 -28.11 8.70
N TYR A 258 1.00 -29.19 8.47
CA TYR A 258 1.05 -29.87 7.19
C TYR A 258 -0.31 -30.43 6.76
N ALA A 259 -0.98 -31.19 7.63
CA ALA A 259 -2.26 -31.82 7.31
C ALA A 259 -3.37 -30.78 7.10
N GLY A 260 -3.40 -29.72 7.93
CA GLY A 260 -4.32 -28.61 7.76
C GLY A 260 -4.16 -27.94 6.40
N THR A 261 -2.93 -27.59 6.03
CA THR A 261 -2.63 -26.98 4.72
C THR A 261 -2.98 -27.92 3.57
N LEU A 262 -2.59 -29.21 3.66
CA LEU A 262 -2.88 -30.19 2.62
C LEU A 262 -4.39 -30.35 2.39
N LEU A 263 -5.18 -30.45 3.46
CA LEU A 263 -6.63 -30.58 3.36
C LEU A 263 -7.32 -29.31 2.87
N HIS A 264 -6.81 -28.13 3.25
CA HIS A 264 -7.27 -26.83 2.75
C HIS A 264 -7.12 -26.74 1.22
N GLU A 265 -5.92 -27.00 0.71
CA GLU A 265 -5.66 -26.99 -0.74
C GLU A 265 -6.43 -28.10 -1.47
N THR A 266 -6.71 -29.21 -0.79
CA THR A 266 -7.56 -30.27 -1.33
C THR A 266 -9.01 -29.83 -1.46
N ALA A 267 -9.53 -29.04 -0.53
CA ALA A 267 -10.86 -28.46 -0.62
C ALA A 267 -10.98 -27.50 -1.81
N HIS A 268 -9.94 -26.69 -2.10
CA HIS A 268 -9.89 -25.89 -3.33
C HIS A 268 -9.93 -26.78 -4.57
N ALA A 269 -9.14 -27.85 -4.59
CA ALA A 269 -9.11 -28.77 -5.72
C ALA A 269 -10.48 -29.43 -5.95
N LEU A 270 -11.19 -29.84 -4.89
CA LEU A 270 -12.47 -30.54 -5.02
C LEU A 270 -13.63 -29.60 -5.38
N SER A 271 -13.67 -28.40 -4.81
CA SER A 271 -14.77 -27.44 -5.00
C SER A 271 -14.56 -26.50 -6.19
N GLY A 272 -13.31 -26.21 -6.55
CA GLY A 272 -12.95 -25.12 -7.47
C GLY A 272 -13.23 -23.72 -6.92
N ALA A 273 -13.57 -23.60 -5.64
CA ALA A 273 -14.01 -22.36 -5.02
C ALA A 273 -12.85 -21.61 -4.35
N SER A 274 -12.94 -20.28 -4.27
CA SER A 274 -11.99 -19.43 -3.56
C SER A 274 -12.18 -19.46 -2.05
N ASP A 275 -11.17 -19.04 -1.29
CA ASP A 275 -11.29 -18.86 0.17
C ASP A 275 -12.50 -18.03 0.56
N VAL A 276 -13.05 -18.31 1.75
CA VAL A 276 -14.18 -17.58 2.38
C VAL A 276 -15.46 -17.59 1.51
N SER A 277 -15.54 -18.47 0.52
CA SER A 277 -16.78 -18.74 -0.21
C SER A 277 -17.61 -19.80 0.50
N ARG A 278 -18.93 -19.75 0.33
CA ARG A 278 -19.84 -20.73 0.94
C ARG A 278 -19.53 -22.15 0.47
N GLU A 279 -19.21 -22.29 -0.81
CA GLU A 279 -18.87 -23.54 -1.46
C GLU A 279 -17.61 -24.15 -0.85
N PHE A 280 -16.59 -23.32 -0.59
CA PHE A 280 -15.36 -23.74 0.05
C PHE A 280 -15.58 -24.20 1.50
N GLU A 281 -16.32 -23.42 2.30
CA GLU A 281 -16.64 -23.77 3.69
C GLU A 281 -17.47 -25.06 3.80
N MET A 282 -18.40 -25.27 2.85
CA MET A 282 -19.16 -26.52 2.77
C MET A 282 -18.25 -27.71 2.47
N GLU A 283 -17.25 -27.55 1.60
CA GLU A 283 -16.32 -28.63 1.27
C GLU A 283 -15.38 -28.94 2.45
N LEU A 284 -14.84 -27.93 3.14
CA LEU A 284 -14.09 -28.15 4.38
C LEU A 284 -14.93 -28.87 5.44
N THR A 285 -16.19 -28.45 5.63
CA THR A 285 -17.12 -29.11 6.56
C THR A 285 -17.36 -30.57 6.17
N ARG A 286 -17.50 -30.86 4.86
CA ARG A 286 -17.64 -32.22 4.35
C ARG A 286 -16.39 -33.06 4.65
N LEU A 287 -15.20 -32.54 4.38
CA LEU A 287 -13.93 -33.24 4.66
C LEU A 287 -13.79 -33.56 6.15
N LEU A 288 -14.09 -32.60 7.04
CA LEU A 288 -14.10 -32.82 8.50
C LEU A 288 -15.08 -33.92 8.91
N GLY A 289 -16.26 -33.96 8.28
CA GLY A 289 -17.26 -35.02 8.49
C GLY A 289 -16.74 -36.40 8.08
N VAL A 290 -16.11 -36.52 6.90
CA VAL A 290 -15.54 -37.78 6.42
C VAL A 290 -14.45 -38.28 7.37
N ILE A 291 -13.50 -37.41 7.75
CA ILE A 291 -12.41 -37.75 8.69
C ILE A 291 -12.98 -38.22 10.03
N SER A 292 -14.00 -37.52 10.55
CA SER A 292 -14.61 -37.83 11.85
C SER A 292 -15.45 -39.11 11.84
N SER A 293 -16.01 -39.47 10.68
CA SER A 293 -16.76 -40.71 10.49
C SER A 293 -15.88 -41.96 10.33
N GLY A 294 -14.56 -41.79 10.32
CA GLY A 294 -13.60 -42.88 10.22
C GLY A 294 -13.46 -43.42 8.80
N GLY A 295 -13.34 -42.51 7.82
CA GLY A 295 -13.11 -42.84 6.40
C GLY A 295 -12.17 -44.02 6.17
#